data_AF-A0A7K2W835-F1
#
_entry.id   AF-A0A7K2W835-F1
#
_cell.length_a   1.000
_cell.length_b   1.000
_cell.length_c   1.000
_cell.angle_alpha   90.00
_cell.angle_beta   90.00
_cell.angle_gamma   90.00
#
_symmetry.space_group_name_H-M   'P 1'
#
loop_
_entity.id
_entity.type
_entity.pdbx_description
1 polymer ?
#
loop_
_entity_poly.entity_id
_entity_poly.type
_entity_poly.pdbx_seq_one_letter_code
_entity_poly.pdbx_strand_id
1 'polypeptide(L)'
;MSELVTGEAVALELRPAKLPSRALAVVLDLVVALVAYILVTVALVASTSGLDSAARTALSIATFVLVLVGGPIAVETLSHGRSLGKLACGLRVVRDDGGPIRFRHALVRGAVGVIEILGTFGCVACIASLVSERGRRLGDVFAGTLVVRERVPTVSAASVPPPPPWLVGRFSELDLSTVPDGLWLAIRQYLTRMHQLDPQVGWAMSARLASDLAACTGTPAPHGIPPAAYLSAVVQERQEREKRRMYTGPGGAGAAEVPPGTLSVPGGPVPSHTRSQSRPQAQAPGVPEEQERPASYGDPSDGTATGFAPPA
;
A
#
# COMPACT_ATOMS: atom_id res chain seq x y z
N MET A 1 -29.57 -6.06 20.23
CA MET A 1 -29.79 -5.26 19.01
C MET A 1 -29.81 -3.80 19.41
N SER A 2 -28.92 -2.97 18.88
CA SER A 2 -28.97 -1.52 19.10
C SER A 2 -28.48 -0.82 17.83
N GLU A 3 -29.46 -0.39 17.05
CA GLU A 3 -29.37 0.31 15.78
C GLU A 3 -28.99 1.78 16.02
N LEU A 4 -27.95 2.25 15.33
CA LEU A 4 -27.53 3.65 15.34
C LEU A 4 -28.20 4.36 14.16
N VAL A 5 -29.15 5.24 14.44
CA VAL A 5 -29.84 6.05 13.43
C VAL A 5 -29.08 7.36 13.24
N THR A 6 -28.33 7.47 12.15
CA THR A 6 -27.85 8.75 11.62
C THR A 6 -28.94 9.43 10.77
N GLY A 7 -28.81 10.74 10.55
CA GLY A 7 -29.77 11.55 9.76
C GLY A 7 -29.97 11.13 8.30
N GLU A 8 -29.17 10.19 7.81
CA GLU A 8 -29.57 9.22 6.79
C GLU A 8 -29.50 7.84 7.45
N ALA A 9 -30.63 7.15 7.54
CA ALA A 9 -30.82 5.92 8.30
C ALA A 9 -30.08 4.73 7.68
N VAL A 10 -28.74 4.72 7.79
CA VAL A 10 -27.90 3.56 7.54
C VAL A 10 -27.17 3.26 8.83
N ALA A 11 -27.71 2.32 9.61
CA ALA A 11 -27.05 1.80 10.79
C ALA A 11 -25.73 1.13 10.39
N LEU A 12 -24.62 1.85 10.53
CA LEU A 12 -23.29 1.29 10.40
C LEU A 12 -23.07 0.36 11.59
N GLU A 13 -23.28 -0.95 11.38
CA GLU A 13 -22.90 -1.99 12.33
C GLU A 13 -21.38 -2.00 12.50
N LEU A 14 -20.88 -1.21 13.45
CA LEU A 14 -19.48 -1.22 13.85
C LEU A 14 -19.18 -2.57 14.51
N ARG A 15 -18.54 -3.48 13.78
CA ARG A 15 -18.15 -4.79 14.29
C ARG A 15 -17.10 -4.62 15.41
N PRO A 16 -17.42 -4.90 16.68
CA PRO A 16 -16.48 -4.76 17.77
C PRO A 16 -15.26 -5.67 17.56
N ALA A 17 -14.07 -5.20 17.89
CA ALA A 17 -12.87 -6.01 17.80
C ALA A 17 -12.92 -7.16 18.83
N LYS A 18 -12.45 -8.35 18.44
CA LYS A 18 -12.37 -9.50 19.34
C LYS A 18 -11.38 -9.23 20.48
N LEU A 19 -11.70 -9.66 21.69
CA LEU A 19 -10.88 -9.44 22.89
C LEU A 19 -9.39 -9.81 22.73
N PRO A 20 -9.00 -10.95 22.10
CA PRO A 20 -7.58 -11.29 21.94
C PRO A 20 -6.81 -10.28 21.09
N SER A 21 -7.41 -9.76 20.02
CA SER A 21 -6.76 -8.74 19.19
C SER A 21 -6.59 -7.41 19.92
N ARG A 22 -7.52 -7.05 20.81
CA ARG A 22 -7.40 -5.87 21.68
C ARG A 22 -6.29 -6.07 22.71
N ALA A 23 -6.25 -7.24 23.36
CA ALA A 23 -5.21 -7.57 24.33
C ALA A 23 -3.81 -7.52 23.70
N LEU A 24 -3.65 -8.14 22.52
CA LEU A 24 -2.38 -8.10 21.78
C LEU A 24 -1.98 -6.67 21.40
N ALA A 25 -2.91 -5.85 20.91
CA ALA A 25 -2.64 -4.44 20.61
C ALA A 25 -2.17 -3.66 21.85
N VAL A 26 -2.81 -3.88 23.01
CA VAL A 26 -2.40 -3.25 24.28
C VAL A 26 -1.03 -3.73 24.73
N VAL A 27 -0.72 -5.02 24.61
CA VAL A 27 0.60 -5.57 24.94
C VAL A 27 1.68 -4.94 24.06
N LEU A 28 1.45 -4.86 22.74
CA LEU A 28 2.39 -4.21 21.82
C LEU A 28 2.59 -2.73 22.15
N ASP A 29 1.50 -2.00 22.41
CA ASP A 29 1.58 -0.60 22.83
C ASP A 29 2.36 -0.44 24.15
N LEU A 30 2.18 -1.35 25.10
CA LEU A 30 2.87 -1.32 26.39
C LEU A 30 4.36 -1.62 26.23
N VAL A 31 4.74 -2.60 25.37
CA VAL A 31 6.14 -2.89 25.05
C VAL A 31 6.80 -1.68 24.41
N VAL A 32 6.15 -1.03 23.44
CA VAL A 32 6.67 0.20 22.83
C VAL A 32 6.85 1.30 23.87
N ALA A 33 5.84 1.53 24.71
CA ALA A 33 5.91 2.55 25.76
C ALA A 33 7.02 2.25 26.78
N LEU A 34 7.21 0.98 27.14
CA LEU A 34 8.27 0.54 28.06
C LEU A 34 9.66 0.74 27.46
N VAL A 35 9.86 0.35 26.19
CA VAL A 35 11.13 0.59 25.48
C VAL A 35 11.43 2.08 25.41
N ALA A 36 10.44 2.90 25.02
CA ALA A 36 10.59 4.35 25.00
C ALA A 36 10.94 4.91 26.38
N TYR A 37 10.28 4.44 27.44
CA TYR A 37 10.54 4.84 28.81
C TYR A 37 11.98 4.50 29.26
N ILE A 38 12.46 3.30 28.96
CA ILE A 38 13.83 2.89 29.28
C ILE A 38 14.84 3.77 28.54
N LEU A 39 14.66 3.98 27.23
CA LEU A 39 15.58 4.80 26.43
C LEU A 39 15.64 6.25 26.93
N VAL A 40 14.49 6.87 27.20
CA VAL A 40 14.42 8.23 27.73
C VAL A 40 15.06 8.30 29.12
N THR A 41 14.81 7.33 29.99
CA THR A 41 15.39 7.27 31.34
C THR A 41 16.92 7.13 31.27
N VAL A 42 17.45 6.26 30.42
CA VAL A 42 18.90 6.09 30.24
C VAL A 42 19.54 7.39 29.74
N ALA A 43 18.93 8.06 28.75
CA ALA A 43 19.42 9.33 28.23
C ALA A 43 19.41 10.44 29.30
N LEU A 44 18.35 10.50 30.11
CA LEU A 44 18.25 11.44 31.22
C LEU A 44 19.34 11.19 32.26
N VAL A 45 19.50 9.96 32.74
CA VAL A 45 20.51 9.59 33.73
C VAL A 45 21.92 9.96 33.25
N ALA A 46 22.23 9.72 31.96
CA ALA A 46 23.50 10.09 31.37
C ALA A 46 23.73 11.62 31.31
N SER A 47 22.65 12.40 31.24
CA SER A 47 22.70 13.86 31.03
C SER A 47 22.57 14.67 32.33
N THR A 48 22.17 14.04 33.46
CA THR A 48 21.77 14.74 34.69
C THR A 48 22.74 14.57 35.87
N SER A 49 24.01 14.29 35.61
CA SER A 49 25.02 14.04 36.66
C SER A 49 25.23 15.23 37.62
N GLY A 50 24.91 16.46 37.20
CA GLY A 50 25.02 17.67 38.02
C GLY A 50 23.75 18.09 38.77
N LEU A 51 22.65 17.34 38.65
CA LEU A 51 21.39 17.68 39.33
C LEU A 51 21.36 17.17 40.78
N ASP A 52 20.73 17.94 41.66
CA ASP A 52 20.45 17.52 43.03
C ASP A 52 19.46 16.34 43.08
N SER A 53 19.23 15.77 44.26
CA SER A 53 18.32 14.62 44.41
C SER A 53 16.87 15.00 44.12
N ALA A 54 16.45 16.21 44.51
CA ALA A 54 15.09 16.69 44.30
C ALA A 54 14.76 16.82 42.81
N ALA A 55 15.63 17.45 42.02
CA ALA A 55 15.43 17.60 40.58
C ALA A 55 15.44 16.23 39.87
N ARG A 56 16.30 15.29 40.27
CA ARG A 56 16.29 13.92 39.71
C ARG A 56 14.99 13.18 40.01
N THR A 57 14.46 13.30 41.23
CA THR A 57 13.16 12.72 41.59
C THR A 57 12.00 13.37 40.83
N ALA A 58 12.01 14.71 40.70
CA ALA A 58 11.00 15.40 39.91
C ALA A 58 11.02 14.95 38.44
N LEU A 59 12.20 14.81 37.86
CA LEU A 59 12.40 14.40 36.48
C LEU A 59 12.01 12.93 36.24
N SER A 60 12.27 12.03 37.20
CA SER A 60 11.85 10.63 37.09
C SER A 60 10.32 10.50 37.13
N ILE A 61 9.66 11.21 38.05
CA ILE A 61 8.18 11.26 38.12
C ILE A 61 7.60 11.86 36.84
N ALA A 62 8.16 12.99 36.38
CA ALA A 62 7.71 13.63 35.15
C ALA A 62 7.87 12.71 33.94
N THR A 63 9.00 12.00 33.83
CA THR A 63 9.27 11.06 32.74
C THR A 63 8.30 9.88 32.78
N PHE A 64 8.05 9.32 33.96
CA PHE A 64 7.07 8.25 34.15
C PHE A 64 5.69 8.65 33.65
N VAL A 65 5.20 9.82 34.08
CA VAL A 65 3.87 10.32 33.69
C VAL A 65 3.85 10.69 32.22
N LEU A 66 4.83 11.45 31.72
CA LEU A 66 4.83 11.93 30.34
C LEU A 66 5.00 10.79 29.33
N VAL A 67 5.81 9.78 29.61
CA VAL A 67 6.06 8.70 28.65
C VAL A 67 4.96 7.63 28.73
N LEU A 68 4.62 7.15 29.94
CA LEU A 68 3.67 6.04 30.07
C LEU A 68 2.20 6.47 30.02
N VAL A 69 1.89 7.73 30.33
CA VAL A 69 0.52 8.27 30.29
C VAL A 69 0.39 9.28 29.16
N GLY A 70 1.24 10.31 29.15
CA GLY A 70 1.20 11.37 28.14
C GLY A 70 1.47 10.86 26.73
N GLY A 71 2.44 9.96 26.55
CA GLY A 71 2.84 9.38 25.27
C GLY A 71 1.68 8.68 24.57
N PRO A 72 1.06 7.65 25.17
CA PRO A 72 -0.11 6.99 24.60
C PRO A 72 -1.28 7.95 24.29
N ILE A 73 -1.54 8.93 25.16
CA ILE A 73 -2.59 9.94 24.93
C ILE A 73 -2.26 10.80 23.71
N ALA A 74 -1.02 11.27 23.60
CA ALA A 74 -0.55 12.09 22.48
C ALA A 74 -0.61 11.29 21.18
N VAL A 75 -0.12 10.05 21.17
CA VAL A 75 -0.17 9.15 20.02
C VAL A 75 -1.61 8.93 19.57
N GLU A 76 -2.51 8.51 20.47
CA GLU A 76 -3.93 8.29 20.14
C GLU A 76 -4.60 9.57 19.62
N THR A 77 -4.30 10.72 20.22
CA THR A 77 -4.88 12.01 19.82
C THR A 77 -4.44 12.41 18.42
N LEU A 78 -3.14 12.38 18.14
CA LEU A 78 -2.56 12.83 16.87
C LEU A 78 -2.89 11.87 15.72
N SER A 79 -3.01 10.59 16.02
CA SER A 79 -3.29 9.55 15.03
C SER A 79 -4.78 9.27 14.81
N HIS A 80 -5.66 10.01 15.49
CA HIS A 80 -7.11 9.81 15.43
C HIS A 80 -7.55 8.40 15.84
N GLY A 81 -6.93 7.85 16.90
CA GLY A 81 -7.31 6.59 17.52
C GLY A 81 -6.47 5.38 17.10
N ARG A 82 -5.29 5.61 16.54
CA ARG A 82 -4.36 4.56 16.07
C ARG A 82 -3.05 4.58 16.87
N SER A 83 -2.70 3.48 17.49
CA SER A 83 -1.36 3.29 18.09
C SER A 83 -0.63 2.20 17.34
N LEU A 84 0.67 2.01 17.56
CA LEU A 84 1.45 1.01 16.83
C LEU A 84 0.88 -0.41 16.97
N GLY A 85 0.51 -0.81 18.19
CA GLY A 85 -0.11 -2.11 18.43
C GLY A 85 -1.48 -2.25 17.78
N LYS A 86 -2.28 -1.16 17.80
CA LYS A 86 -3.58 -1.14 17.12
C LYS A 86 -3.42 -1.21 15.61
N LEU A 87 -2.45 -0.50 15.02
CA LEU A 87 -2.13 -0.57 13.60
C LEU A 87 -1.72 -1.98 13.18
N ALA A 88 -0.83 -2.62 13.95
CA ALA A 88 -0.40 -4.00 13.71
C ALA A 88 -1.59 -5.00 13.74
N CYS A 89 -2.59 -4.73 14.58
CA CYS A 89 -3.79 -5.56 14.70
C CYS A 89 -4.95 -5.14 13.78
N GLY A 90 -4.79 -4.08 12.96
CA GLY A 90 -5.86 -3.53 12.14
C GLY A 90 -7.02 -2.95 12.95
N LEU A 91 -6.71 -2.29 14.07
CA LEU A 91 -7.68 -1.74 15.01
C LEU A 91 -7.62 -0.22 15.02
N ARG A 92 -8.76 0.39 15.33
CA ARG A 92 -8.89 1.83 15.53
C ARG A 92 -9.88 2.14 16.63
N VAL A 93 -9.57 3.13 17.45
CA VAL A 93 -10.53 3.71 18.41
C VAL A 93 -11.39 4.73 17.69
N VAL A 94 -12.70 4.61 17.82
CA VAL A 94 -13.69 5.56 17.30
C VAL A 94 -14.60 6.03 18.43
N ARG A 95 -15.26 7.18 18.25
CA ARG A 95 -16.33 7.62 19.16
C ARG A 95 -17.56 6.73 19.00
N ASP A 96 -18.47 6.81 19.96
CA ASP A 96 -19.76 6.11 19.87
C ASP A 96 -20.58 6.56 18.65
N ASP A 97 -20.39 7.79 18.15
CA ASP A 97 -20.99 8.29 16.90
C ASP A 97 -20.22 7.86 15.62
N GLY A 98 -19.21 6.98 15.73
CA GLY A 98 -18.36 6.54 14.61
C GLY A 98 -17.29 7.55 14.16
N GLY A 99 -17.34 8.79 14.64
CA GLY A 99 -16.34 9.82 14.31
C GLY A 99 -14.95 9.58 14.92
N PRO A 100 -13.92 10.31 14.47
CA PRO A 100 -12.57 10.21 15.02
C PRO A 100 -12.53 10.69 16.48
N ILE A 101 -11.62 10.11 17.27
CA ILE A 101 -11.42 10.55 18.65
C ILE A 101 -10.80 11.94 18.70
N ARG A 102 -11.05 12.65 19.80
CA ARG A 102 -10.47 13.96 20.13
C ARG A 102 -9.63 13.82 21.40
N PHE A 103 -8.81 14.84 21.69
CA PHE A 103 -7.96 14.87 22.88
C PHE A 103 -8.70 14.50 24.18
N ARG A 104 -9.87 15.10 24.43
CA ARG A 104 -10.68 14.79 25.64
C ARG A 104 -10.99 13.30 25.80
N HIS A 105 -11.24 12.60 24.70
CA HIS A 105 -11.55 11.18 24.71
C HIS A 105 -10.29 10.36 25.01
N ALA A 106 -9.17 10.68 24.37
CA ALA A 106 -7.88 10.05 24.66
C ALA A 106 -7.42 10.31 26.10
N LEU A 107 -7.64 11.51 26.64
CA LEU A 107 -7.29 11.89 28.00
C LEU A 107 -8.07 11.07 29.04
N VAL A 108 -9.40 11.00 28.92
CA VAL A 108 -10.24 10.20 29.83
C VAL A 108 -9.86 8.72 29.77
N ARG A 109 -9.65 8.18 28.55
CA ARG A 109 -9.17 6.80 28.36
C ARG A 109 -7.82 6.57 29.03
N GLY A 110 -6.88 7.50 28.86
CA GLY A 110 -5.54 7.43 29.42
C GLY A 110 -5.57 7.47 30.94
N ALA A 111 -6.32 8.40 31.52
CA ALA A 111 -6.46 8.54 32.97
C ALA A 111 -7.06 7.27 33.63
N VAL A 112 -8.16 6.75 33.08
CA VAL A 112 -8.74 5.47 33.56
C VAL A 112 -7.77 4.31 33.29
N GLY A 113 -7.06 4.34 32.16
CA GLY A 113 -6.04 3.38 31.78
C GLY A 113 -4.89 3.25 32.79
N VAL A 114 -4.50 4.33 33.47
CA VAL A 114 -3.51 4.26 34.56
C VAL A 114 -3.97 3.31 35.66
N ILE A 115 -5.26 3.33 35.99
CA ILE A 115 -5.81 2.49 37.06
C ILE A 115 -6.06 1.07 36.51
N GLU A 116 -6.81 0.94 35.43
CA GLU A 116 -7.26 -0.38 34.95
C GLU A 116 -6.20 -1.18 34.18
N ILE A 117 -5.18 -0.53 33.60
CA ILE A 117 -4.11 -1.19 32.83
C ILE A 117 -2.82 -1.23 33.64
N LEU A 118 -2.28 -0.07 34.03
CA LEU A 118 -0.99 0.00 34.73
C LEU A 118 -1.13 -0.50 36.17
N GLY A 119 -2.13 -0.03 36.92
CA GLY A 119 -2.33 -0.36 38.32
C GLY A 119 -2.75 -1.81 38.57
N THR A 120 -3.50 -2.43 37.64
CA THR A 120 -4.01 -3.81 37.79
C THR A 120 -3.47 -4.80 36.77
N PHE A 121 -2.38 -4.46 36.06
CA PHE A 121 -1.81 -5.28 34.98
C PHE A 121 -2.86 -5.71 33.93
N GLY A 122 -3.85 -4.87 33.68
CA GLY A 122 -4.92 -5.13 32.72
C GLY A 122 -6.02 -6.08 33.20
N CYS A 123 -5.97 -6.63 34.42
CA CYS A 123 -7.01 -7.53 34.93
C CYS A 123 -8.39 -6.88 34.92
N VAL A 124 -8.51 -5.65 35.44
CA VAL A 124 -9.79 -4.91 35.45
C VAL A 124 -10.25 -4.61 34.03
N ALA A 125 -9.35 -4.18 33.15
CA ALA A 125 -9.68 -3.89 31.76
C ALA A 125 -10.20 -5.14 31.01
N CYS A 126 -9.63 -6.31 31.29
CA CYS A 126 -10.05 -7.60 30.74
C CYS A 126 -11.44 -8.01 31.24
N ILE A 127 -11.67 -7.96 32.55
CA ILE A 127 -12.97 -8.29 33.15
C ILE A 127 -14.06 -7.35 32.62
N ALA A 128 -13.82 -6.04 32.64
CA ALA A 128 -14.75 -5.04 32.12
C ALA A 128 -15.09 -5.30 30.64
N SER A 129 -14.08 -5.65 29.83
CA SER A 129 -14.29 -5.96 28.42
C SER A 129 -15.04 -7.28 28.20
N LEU A 130 -14.90 -8.28 29.08
CA LEU A 130 -15.62 -9.55 29.00
C LEU A 130 -17.10 -9.41 29.38
N VAL A 131 -17.39 -8.60 30.39
CA VAL A 131 -18.75 -8.37 30.88
C VAL A 131 -19.52 -7.40 29.98
N SER A 132 -18.83 -6.47 29.33
CA SER A 132 -19.45 -5.53 28.39
C SER A 132 -19.94 -6.24 27.12
N GLU A 133 -21.23 -6.10 26.79
CA GLU A 133 -21.81 -6.59 25.52
C GLU A 133 -21.05 -6.11 24.28
N ARG A 134 -20.53 -4.88 24.32
CA ARG A 134 -19.76 -4.25 23.23
C ARG A 134 -18.24 -4.45 23.34
N GLY A 135 -17.77 -5.28 24.28
CA GLY A 135 -16.34 -5.51 24.48
C GLY A 135 -15.52 -4.30 24.96
N ARG A 136 -16.15 -3.33 25.65
CA ARG A 136 -15.53 -2.07 26.08
C ARG A 136 -14.90 -2.21 27.47
N ARG A 137 -13.69 -1.68 27.65
CA ARG A 137 -13.09 -1.52 29.00
C ARG A 137 -13.60 -0.24 29.66
N LEU A 138 -13.31 -0.02 30.95
CA LEU A 138 -13.85 1.14 31.68
C LEU A 138 -13.45 2.46 31.02
N GLY A 139 -12.19 2.60 30.59
CA GLY A 139 -11.74 3.81 29.90
C GLY A 139 -12.47 4.06 28.59
N ASP A 140 -12.90 3.01 27.88
CA ASP A 140 -13.66 3.13 26.64
C ASP A 140 -15.10 3.60 26.93
N VAL A 141 -15.71 3.07 28.01
CA VAL A 141 -17.06 3.44 28.48
C VAL A 141 -17.11 4.89 28.92
N PHE A 142 -16.22 5.31 29.82
CA PHE A 142 -16.20 6.69 30.33
C PHE A 142 -15.89 7.72 29.24
N ALA A 143 -15.07 7.34 28.26
CA ALA A 143 -14.73 8.24 27.17
C ALA A 143 -15.76 8.27 26.02
N GLY A 144 -16.79 7.42 26.04
CA GLY A 144 -17.74 7.33 24.93
C GLY A 144 -17.09 6.85 23.63
N THR A 145 -16.21 5.85 23.73
CA THR A 145 -15.45 5.29 22.60
C THR A 145 -15.58 3.78 22.47
N LEU A 146 -15.28 3.26 21.29
CA LEU A 146 -15.25 1.84 20.96
C LEU A 146 -14.01 1.52 20.12
N VAL A 147 -13.41 0.33 20.33
CA VAL A 147 -12.35 -0.18 19.47
C VAL A 147 -12.97 -1.06 18.39
N VAL A 148 -12.84 -0.62 17.15
CA VAL A 148 -13.36 -1.33 15.98
C VAL A 148 -12.22 -1.93 15.18
N ARG A 149 -12.50 -3.05 14.51
CA ARG A 149 -11.58 -3.58 13.52
C ARG A 149 -11.71 -2.75 12.26
N GLU A 150 -10.72 -1.93 11.99
CA GLU A 150 -10.59 -1.28 10.70
C GLU A 150 -10.28 -2.41 9.71
N ARG A 151 -11.14 -2.64 8.72
CA ARG A 151 -10.75 -3.48 7.59
C ARG A 151 -9.58 -2.72 6.95
N VAL A 152 -8.36 -3.07 7.34
CA VAL A 152 -7.19 -2.73 6.54
C VAL A 152 -7.58 -3.20 5.15
N PRO A 153 -7.70 -2.31 4.15
CA PRO A 153 -7.69 -2.75 2.77
C PRO A 153 -6.29 -3.33 2.63
N THR A 154 -6.13 -4.62 2.96
CA THR A 154 -5.03 -5.38 2.39
C THR A 154 -5.29 -5.22 0.90
N VAL A 155 -4.45 -4.41 0.27
CA VAL A 155 -4.25 -4.35 -1.16
C VAL A 155 -3.77 -5.74 -1.57
N SER A 156 -4.72 -6.66 -1.58
CA SER A 156 -4.81 -7.82 -2.42
C SER A 156 -6.26 -7.82 -2.84
N ALA A 157 -6.67 -6.73 -3.50
CA ALA A 157 -7.54 -6.90 -4.64
C ALA A 157 -6.82 -7.96 -5.47
N ALA A 158 -7.31 -9.20 -5.41
CA ALA A 158 -6.66 -10.35 -6.00
C ALA A 158 -6.05 -9.91 -7.33
N SER A 159 -4.71 -9.86 -7.38
CA SER A 159 -4.02 -9.22 -8.48
C SER A 159 -4.39 -10.02 -9.71
N VAL A 160 -5.08 -9.37 -10.65
CA VAL A 160 -5.25 -9.95 -11.97
C VAL A 160 -3.83 -10.24 -12.49
N PRO A 161 -3.54 -11.45 -12.98
CA PRO A 161 -2.22 -11.77 -13.51
C PRO A 161 -1.84 -10.75 -14.58
N PRO A 162 -0.61 -10.23 -14.56
CA PRO A 162 -0.16 -9.29 -15.58
C PRO A 162 -0.19 -9.97 -16.95
N PRO A 163 -0.58 -9.26 -18.02
CA PRO A 163 -0.52 -9.83 -19.35
C PRO A 163 0.93 -10.06 -19.79
N PRO A 164 1.16 -10.99 -20.73
CA PRO A 164 2.45 -11.16 -21.37
C PRO A 164 2.98 -9.83 -21.95
N PRO A 165 4.29 -9.53 -21.81
CA PRO A 165 4.86 -8.23 -22.23
C PRO A 165 4.57 -7.85 -23.69
N TRP A 166 4.48 -8.84 -24.58
CA TRP A 166 4.23 -8.66 -26.01
C TRP A 166 2.77 -8.30 -26.35
N LEU A 167 1.84 -8.37 -25.38
CA LEU A 167 0.43 -7.98 -25.54
C LEU A 167 0.09 -6.63 -24.91
N VAL A 168 1.01 -6.05 -24.14
CA VAL A 168 0.78 -4.77 -23.46
C VAL A 168 0.51 -3.67 -24.48
N GLY A 169 -0.59 -2.92 -24.32
CA GLY A 169 -0.97 -1.80 -25.19
C GLY A 169 -1.50 -2.19 -26.59
N ARG A 170 -1.46 -3.47 -26.97
CA ARG A 170 -1.95 -3.96 -28.28
C ARG A 170 -3.46 -3.74 -28.46
N PHE A 171 -4.18 -3.64 -27.36
CA PHE A 171 -5.63 -3.50 -27.32
C PHE A 171 -6.07 -2.08 -26.97
N SER A 172 -5.19 -1.09 -27.14
CA SER A 172 -5.44 0.31 -26.81
C SER A 172 -6.47 1.00 -27.71
N GLU A 173 -6.77 0.45 -28.88
CA GLU A 173 -7.81 0.97 -29.79
C GLU A 173 -9.19 0.35 -29.55
N LEU A 174 -9.32 -0.68 -28.72
CA LEU A 174 -10.62 -1.32 -28.46
C LEU A 174 -11.56 -0.36 -27.73
N ASP A 175 -12.80 -0.30 -28.20
CA ASP A 175 -13.88 0.35 -27.47
C ASP A 175 -14.36 -0.57 -26.34
N LEU A 176 -14.15 -0.14 -25.11
CA LEU A 176 -14.48 -0.88 -23.89
C LEU A 176 -15.77 -0.37 -23.23
N SER A 177 -16.39 0.68 -23.79
CA SER A 177 -17.56 1.33 -23.21
C SER A 177 -18.83 0.50 -23.31
N THR A 178 -18.89 -0.41 -24.28
CA THR A 178 -20.03 -1.29 -24.56
C THR A 178 -20.06 -2.55 -23.69
N VAL A 179 -18.99 -2.83 -22.95
CA VAL A 179 -18.83 -4.06 -22.17
C VAL A 179 -19.54 -3.92 -20.81
N PRO A 180 -20.54 -4.77 -20.50
CA PRO A 180 -21.33 -4.65 -19.27
C PRO A 180 -20.53 -4.99 -18.01
N ASP A 181 -20.85 -4.34 -16.89
CA ASP A 181 -20.15 -4.53 -15.61
C ASP A 181 -20.17 -5.98 -15.10
N GLY A 182 -21.25 -6.72 -15.38
CA GLY A 182 -21.35 -8.14 -15.04
C GLY A 182 -20.29 -9.00 -15.73
N LEU A 183 -19.98 -8.70 -17.01
CA LEU A 183 -18.95 -9.41 -17.76
C LEU A 183 -17.55 -9.08 -17.24
N TRP A 184 -17.30 -7.81 -16.90
CA TRP A 184 -16.05 -7.41 -16.27
C TRP A 184 -15.81 -8.12 -14.93
N LEU A 185 -16.86 -8.24 -14.12
CA LEU A 185 -16.79 -8.98 -12.86
C LEU A 185 -16.47 -10.46 -13.10
N ALA A 186 -17.12 -11.09 -14.08
CA ALA A 186 -16.88 -12.49 -14.43
C ALA A 186 -15.43 -12.72 -14.92
N ILE A 187 -14.92 -11.85 -15.79
CA ILE A 187 -13.52 -11.89 -16.27
C ILE A 187 -12.55 -11.76 -15.10
N ARG A 188 -12.77 -10.78 -14.22
CA ARG A 188 -11.90 -10.58 -13.05
C ARG A 188 -11.94 -11.79 -12.11
N GLN A 189 -13.12 -12.34 -11.83
CA GLN A 189 -13.26 -13.55 -11.00
C GLN A 189 -12.49 -14.74 -11.60
N TYR A 190 -12.65 -14.98 -12.91
CA TYR A 190 -11.89 -16.01 -13.63
C TYR A 190 -10.38 -15.80 -13.48
N LEU A 191 -9.88 -14.62 -13.86
CA LEU A 191 -8.45 -14.31 -13.85
C LEU A 191 -7.83 -14.43 -12.44
N THR A 192 -8.58 -14.10 -11.40
CA THR A 192 -8.10 -14.24 -10.01
C THR A 192 -8.05 -15.68 -9.50
N ARG A 193 -8.76 -16.61 -10.16
CA ARG A 193 -8.86 -18.03 -9.77
C ARG A 193 -8.31 -18.99 -10.80
N MET A 194 -7.79 -18.52 -11.93
CA MET A 194 -7.43 -19.38 -13.07
C MET A 194 -6.39 -20.46 -12.74
N HIS A 195 -5.49 -20.23 -11.77
CA HIS A 195 -4.51 -21.21 -11.32
C HIS A 195 -5.09 -22.28 -10.36
N GLN A 196 -6.33 -22.12 -9.92
CA GLN A 196 -7.04 -23.06 -9.04
C GLN A 196 -8.08 -23.90 -9.79
N LEU A 197 -8.34 -23.57 -11.06
CA LEU A 197 -9.27 -24.30 -11.91
C LEU A 197 -8.56 -25.47 -12.59
N ASP A 198 -9.32 -26.53 -12.84
CA ASP A 198 -8.86 -27.59 -13.74
C ASP A 198 -8.45 -26.99 -15.11
N PRO A 199 -7.32 -27.41 -15.71
CA PRO A 199 -6.82 -26.81 -16.94
C PRO A 199 -7.82 -26.81 -18.10
N GLN A 200 -8.63 -27.87 -18.26
CA GLN A 200 -9.61 -27.95 -19.34
C GLN A 200 -10.79 -27.01 -19.09
N VAL A 201 -11.31 -26.99 -17.86
CA VAL A 201 -12.42 -26.12 -17.46
C VAL A 201 -11.99 -24.64 -17.53
N GLY A 202 -10.77 -24.35 -17.06
CA GLY A 202 -10.19 -23.01 -17.10
C GLY A 202 -10.01 -22.50 -18.54
N TRP A 203 -9.60 -23.37 -19.46
CA TRP A 203 -9.49 -23.01 -20.87
C TRP A 203 -10.86 -22.72 -21.50
N ALA A 204 -11.83 -23.62 -21.32
CA ALA A 204 -13.18 -23.46 -21.86
C ALA A 204 -13.87 -22.19 -21.34
N MET A 205 -13.73 -21.89 -20.04
CA MET A 205 -14.26 -20.67 -19.43
C MET A 205 -13.61 -19.41 -20.00
N SER A 206 -12.28 -19.43 -20.20
CA SER A 206 -11.56 -18.30 -20.80
C SER A 206 -11.94 -18.05 -22.25
N ALA A 207 -12.13 -19.12 -23.04
CA ALA A 207 -12.55 -19.02 -24.44
C ALA A 207 -13.96 -18.43 -24.56
N ARG A 208 -14.88 -18.85 -23.68
CA ARG A 208 -16.24 -18.29 -23.61
C ARG A 208 -16.23 -16.81 -23.24
N LEU A 209 -15.52 -16.43 -22.17
CA LEU A 209 -15.42 -15.04 -21.74
C LEU A 209 -14.73 -14.15 -22.78
N ALA A 210 -13.73 -14.66 -23.50
CA ALA A 210 -13.08 -13.94 -24.59
C ALA A 210 -14.03 -13.74 -25.78
N SER A 211 -14.88 -14.73 -26.09
CA SER A 211 -15.89 -14.63 -27.14
C SER A 211 -16.98 -13.63 -26.78
N ASP A 212 -17.46 -13.66 -25.54
CA ASP A 212 -18.44 -12.69 -25.02
C ASP A 212 -17.88 -11.26 -25.07
N LEU A 213 -16.60 -11.08 -24.70
CA LEU A 213 -15.91 -9.80 -24.77
C LEU A 213 -15.74 -9.31 -26.21
N ALA A 214 -15.36 -10.20 -27.13
CA ALA A 214 -15.25 -9.88 -28.56
C ALA A 214 -16.61 -9.47 -29.16
N ALA A 215 -17.70 -10.14 -28.76
CA ALA A 215 -19.05 -9.80 -29.19
C ALA A 215 -19.47 -8.40 -28.71
N CYS A 216 -19.13 -8.02 -27.47
CA CYS A 216 -19.41 -6.67 -26.96
C CYS A 216 -18.57 -5.58 -27.62
N THR A 217 -17.29 -5.85 -27.89
CA THR A 217 -16.34 -4.87 -28.44
C THR A 217 -16.35 -4.79 -29.97
N GLY A 218 -17.12 -5.66 -30.65
CA GLY A 218 -17.26 -5.70 -32.11
C GLY A 218 -15.98 -6.10 -32.86
N THR A 219 -14.92 -6.47 -32.15
CA THR A 219 -13.62 -6.87 -32.71
C THR A 219 -13.40 -8.36 -32.46
N PRO A 220 -13.10 -9.17 -33.50
CA PRO A 220 -12.91 -10.60 -33.32
C PRO A 220 -11.74 -10.89 -32.38
N ALA A 221 -11.89 -11.92 -31.53
CA ALA A 221 -10.83 -12.36 -30.64
C ALA A 221 -9.60 -12.80 -31.47
N PRO A 222 -8.38 -12.34 -31.15
CA PRO A 222 -7.19 -12.66 -31.95
C PRO A 222 -6.90 -14.17 -32.01
N HIS A 223 -6.69 -14.68 -33.21
CA HIS A 223 -6.26 -16.06 -33.41
C HIS A 223 -4.77 -16.23 -33.05
N GLY A 224 -4.43 -17.31 -32.35
CA GLY A 224 -3.05 -17.60 -31.91
C GLY A 224 -2.65 -17.01 -30.56
N ILE A 225 -3.53 -16.25 -29.90
CA ILE A 225 -3.31 -15.73 -28.55
C ILE A 225 -4.13 -16.55 -27.54
N PRO A 226 -3.53 -17.05 -26.44
CA PRO A 226 -4.31 -17.74 -25.40
C PRO A 226 -5.44 -16.85 -24.86
N PRO A 227 -6.69 -17.35 -24.74
CA PRO A 227 -7.81 -16.50 -24.36
C PRO A 227 -7.63 -15.81 -23.00
N ALA A 228 -7.03 -16.50 -22.02
CA ALA A 228 -6.70 -15.90 -20.74
C ALA A 228 -5.70 -14.73 -20.83
N ALA A 229 -4.73 -14.80 -21.76
CA ALA A 229 -3.75 -13.74 -22.01
C ALA A 229 -4.37 -12.53 -22.72
N TYR A 230 -5.33 -12.78 -23.61
CA TYR A 230 -6.16 -11.73 -24.20
C TYR A 230 -6.97 -11.00 -23.13
N LEU A 231 -7.68 -11.74 -22.27
CA LEU A 231 -8.49 -11.17 -21.19
C LEU A 231 -7.67 -10.33 -20.20
N SER A 232 -6.49 -10.82 -19.78
CA SER A 232 -5.63 -10.05 -18.87
C SER A 232 -5.10 -8.76 -19.51
N ALA A 233 -4.81 -8.78 -20.81
CA ALA A 233 -4.35 -7.60 -21.54
C ALA A 233 -5.45 -6.53 -21.65
N VAL A 234 -6.69 -6.93 -21.95
CA VAL A 234 -7.82 -6.00 -22.04
C VAL A 234 -8.20 -5.43 -20.66
N VAL A 235 -8.14 -6.23 -19.61
CA VAL A 235 -8.37 -5.73 -18.23
C VAL A 235 -7.29 -4.73 -17.82
N GLN A 236 -6.01 -4.98 -18.16
CA GLN A 236 -4.93 -4.02 -17.88
C GLN A 236 -5.16 -2.70 -18.63
N GLU A 237 -5.53 -2.75 -19.90
CA GLU A 237 -5.82 -1.56 -20.71
C GLU A 237 -6.95 -0.72 -20.09
N ARG A 238 -8.03 -1.37 -19.63
CA ARG A 238 -9.11 -0.69 -18.91
C ARG A 238 -8.59 0.02 -17.64
N GLN A 239 -7.82 -0.69 -16.82
CA GLN A 239 -7.26 -0.13 -15.59
C GLN A 239 -6.35 1.06 -15.87
N GLU A 240 -5.56 1.00 -16.94
CA GLU A 240 -4.65 2.08 -17.32
C GLU A 240 -5.42 3.33 -17.80
N ARG A 241 -6.52 3.14 -18.55
CA ARG A 241 -7.43 4.23 -18.93
C ARG A 241 -8.12 4.85 -17.72
N GLU A 242 -8.56 4.04 -16.76
CA GLU A 242 -9.16 4.52 -15.51
C GLU A 242 -8.16 5.33 -14.68
N LYS A 243 -6.91 4.85 -14.54
CA LYS A 243 -5.83 5.61 -13.88
C LYS A 243 -5.61 6.95 -14.59
N ARG A 244 -5.50 6.96 -15.92
CA ARG A 244 -5.33 8.20 -16.70
C ARG A 244 -6.48 9.17 -16.45
N ARG A 245 -7.73 8.70 -16.43
CA ARG A 245 -8.90 9.54 -16.10
C ARG A 245 -8.85 10.10 -14.68
N MET A 246 -8.35 9.33 -13.70
CA MET A 246 -8.15 9.82 -12.34
C MET A 246 -7.07 10.91 -12.26
N TYR A 247 -5.98 10.78 -13.04
CA TYR A 247 -4.95 11.81 -13.15
C TYR A 247 -5.41 13.05 -13.94
N THR A 248 -6.34 12.89 -14.89
CA THR A 248 -6.87 13.97 -15.75
C THR A 248 -8.24 14.50 -15.28
N GLY A 249 -8.57 14.38 -13.99
CA GLY A 249 -9.83 14.89 -13.43
C GLY A 249 -10.09 16.39 -13.72
N PRO A 250 -11.33 16.90 -13.52
CA PRO A 250 -11.87 18.15 -14.09
C PRO A 250 -11.26 19.48 -13.58
N GLY A 251 -10.01 19.48 -13.15
CA GLY A 251 -9.19 20.68 -12.87
C GLY A 251 -7.90 20.77 -13.70
N GLY A 252 -7.65 19.83 -14.62
CA GLY A 252 -6.40 19.73 -15.39
C GLY A 252 -6.47 20.28 -16.82
N ALA A 253 -7.24 21.33 -17.09
CA ALA A 253 -7.13 22.05 -18.36
C ALA A 253 -5.91 22.98 -18.29
N GLY A 254 -4.73 22.48 -18.66
CA GLY A 254 -3.52 23.32 -18.70
C GLY A 254 -2.20 22.57 -18.62
N ALA A 255 -2.03 21.45 -19.33
CA ALA A 255 -0.69 20.99 -19.69
C ALA A 255 -0.66 20.84 -21.20
N ALA A 256 -0.49 22.00 -21.86
CA ALA A 256 -0.15 22.04 -23.27
C ALA A 256 1.11 21.17 -23.48
N GLU A 257 0.95 20.26 -24.42
CA GLU A 257 1.95 19.43 -25.05
C GLU A 257 3.21 20.25 -25.36
N VAL A 258 4.30 19.99 -24.62
CA VAL A 258 5.63 20.52 -24.97
C VAL A 258 6.27 19.48 -25.90
N PRO A 259 6.53 19.81 -27.18
CA PRO A 259 7.20 18.89 -28.08
C PRO A 259 8.68 18.74 -27.69
N PRO A 260 9.29 17.57 -27.87
CA PRO A 260 10.71 17.38 -27.58
C PRO A 260 11.54 17.96 -28.72
N GLY A 261 12.23 19.08 -28.48
CA GLY A 261 13.32 19.51 -29.35
C GLY A 261 13.50 21.03 -29.44
N THR A 262 14.45 21.55 -28.66
CA THR A 262 15.59 22.37 -29.11
C THR A 262 16.25 22.99 -27.86
N LEU A 263 17.47 22.55 -27.56
CA LEU A 263 18.33 23.23 -26.59
C LEU A 263 18.75 24.58 -27.18
N SER A 264 17.95 25.62 -26.95
CA SER A 264 18.37 27.00 -27.16
C SER A 264 18.96 27.52 -25.85
N VAL A 265 20.29 27.57 -25.80
CA VAL A 265 21.06 28.25 -24.75
C VAL A 265 20.80 29.75 -24.83
N PRO A 266 20.31 30.43 -23.78
CA PRO A 266 20.22 31.88 -23.78
C PRO A 266 21.60 32.47 -23.50
N GLY A 267 22.09 33.28 -24.43
CA GLY A 267 23.29 34.08 -24.27
C GLY A 267 23.13 35.08 -23.12
N GLY A 268 24.03 35.00 -22.15
CA GLY A 268 24.28 36.06 -21.16
C GLY A 268 25.41 36.99 -21.64
N PRO A 269 25.40 38.27 -21.25
CA PRO A 269 26.33 39.28 -21.76
C PRO A 269 27.75 39.08 -21.21
N VAL A 270 28.70 39.34 -22.11
CA VAL A 270 30.15 39.28 -21.94
C VAL A 270 30.64 40.33 -20.93
N PRO A 271 31.56 39.98 -20.02
CA PRO A 271 32.57 40.90 -19.54
C PRO A 271 33.95 40.50 -20.08
N SER A 272 34.55 41.42 -20.82
CA SER A 272 35.90 41.38 -21.35
C SER A 272 36.94 41.58 -20.24
N HIS A 273 37.74 40.56 -19.95
CA HIS A 273 39.02 40.72 -19.25
C HIS A 273 40.12 39.85 -19.88
N THR A 274 40.96 40.53 -20.67
CA THR A 274 42.43 40.52 -20.67
C THR A 274 43.18 39.21 -20.37
N ARG A 275 43.64 38.58 -21.46
CA ARG A 275 45.05 38.16 -21.75
C ARG A 275 45.89 37.55 -20.62
N SER A 276 46.25 36.27 -20.78
CA SER A 276 47.63 35.69 -20.62
C SER A 276 47.56 34.20 -20.99
N GLN A 277 47.87 33.81 -22.22
CA GLN A 277 49.15 33.20 -22.63
C GLN A 277 49.73 32.15 -21.67
N SER A 278 49.58 30.88 -22.03
CA SER A 278 50.63 29.86 -21.88
C SER A 278 50.45 28.80 -22.98
N ARG A 279 51.48 28.69 -23.82
CA ARG A 279 51.61 27.79 -24.98
C ARG A 279 51.79 26.31 -24.53
N PRO A 280 51.65 25.35 -25.45
CA PRO A 280 51.44 23.93 -25.22
C PRO A 280 52.75 23.13 -25.18
N GLN A 281 52.68 21.90 -24.67
CA GLN A 281 53.67 20.88 -24.95
C GLN A 281 53.04 19.72 -25.72
N ALA A 282 53.57 19.52 -26.92
CA ALA A 282 53.31 18.41 -27.81
C ALA A 282 54.18 17.22 -27.40
N GLN A 283 53.67 16.00 -27.57
CA GLN A 283 54.51 14.84 -27.83
C GLN A 283 53.84 13.90 -28.83
N ALA A 284 54.70 13.24 -29.60
CA ALA A 284 54.59 12.94 -31.01
C ALA A 284 54.09 11.49 -31.32
N PRO A 285 53.93 11.12 -32.60
CA PRO A 285 53.08 10.01 -33.07
C PRO A 285 53.82 8.68 -33.28
N GLY A 286 53.07 7.57 -33.19
CA GLY A 286 53.45 6.23 -33.66
C GLY A 286 52.43 5.72 -34.69
N VAL A 287 52.95 5.16 -35.80
CA VAL A 287 52.27 4.80 -37.06
C VAL A 287 51.83 3.29 -37.05
N PRO A 288 51.28 2.67 -38.12
CA PRO A 288 50.11 1.78 -38.05
C PRO A 288 50.38 0.32 -38.50
N GLU A 289 49.42 -0.59 -38.29
CA GLU A 289 49.31 -1.89 -38.99
C GLU A 289 47.81 -2.22 -39.06
N GLU A 290 47.11 -2.08 -40.20
CA GLU A 290 47.10 -2.95 -41.39
C GLU A 290 46.59 -4.37 -41.05
N GLN A 291 45.28 -4.63 -41.12
CA GLN A 291 44.48 -5.06 -42.29
C GLN A 291 44.43 -6.58 -42.44
N GLU A 292 43.23 -7.17 -42.30
CA GLU A 292 42.67 -8.14 -43.26
C GLU A 292 41.30 -8.70 -42.79
N ARG A 293 40.27 -8.35 -43.56
CA ARG A 293 39.10 -9.19 -43.88
C ARG A 293 39.43 -9.85 -45.25
N PRO A 294 38.75 -10.91 -45.78
CA PRO A 294 37.35 -11.26 -45.54
C PRO A 294 36.97 -12.77 -45.62
N ALA A 295 35.65 -13.03 -45.55
CA ALA A 295 34.89 -14.03 -46.32
C ALA A 295 35.07 -15.53 -45.94
N SER A 296 34.12 -16.44 -46.12
CA SER A 296 32.71 -16.44 -46.51
C SER A 296 32.27 -17.92 -46.52
N TYR A 297 30.99 -18.16 -46.22
CA TYR A 297 30.14 -19.25 -46.71
C TYR A 297 30.41 -20.73 -46.34
N GLY A 298 29.33 -21.41 -45.95
CA GLY A 298 29.24 -22.87 -45.89
C GLY A 298 28.05 -23.36 -45.05
N ASP A 299 26.86 -23.33 -45.62
CA ASP A 299 25.66 -24.09 -45.20
C ASP A 299 25.60 -25.42 -46.00
N PRO A 300 24.55 -26.26 -45.91
CA PRO A 300 23.96 -27.08 -44.84
C PRO A 300 24.08 -28.60 -45.14
N SER A 301 23.74 -29.44 -44.16
CA SER A 301 23.09 -30.78 -44.26
C SER A 301 23.28 -31.51 -42.92
N ASP A 302 22.49 -32.44 -42.42
CA ASP A 302 21.42 -33.28 -42.92
C ASP A 302 20.78 -33.94 -41.67
N GLY A 303 19.56 -34.51 -41.78
CA GLY A 303 19.15 -35.56 -40.83
C GLY A 303 17.69 -35.53 -40.36
N THR A 304 16.76 -35.79 -41.27
CA THR A 304 15.44 -36.38 -41.00
C THR A 304 15.54 -37.75 -40.32
N ALA A 305 14.73 -38.02 -39.29
CA ALA A 305 14.22 -39.37 -39.02
C ALA A 305 12.91 -39.33 -38.20
N THR A 306 11.92 -40.01 -38.78
CA THR A 306 10.52 -40.22 -38.40
C THR A 306 10.33 -41.22 -37.25
N GLY A 307 9.21 -41.14 -36.51
CA GLY A 307 8.82 -42.23 -35.59
C GLY A 307 7.42 -42.08 -34.98
N PHE A 308 6.56 -43.02 -35.34
CA PHE A 308 5.11 -43.16 -35.17
C PHE A 308 4.68 -43.63 -33.75
N ALA A 309 3.41 -43.39 -33.35
CA ALA A 309 2.73 -43.82 -32.09
C ALA A 309 1.72 -44.98 -32.36
N PRO A 310 0.75 -45.37 -31.47
CA PRO A 310 0.70 -45.95 -30.10
C PRO A 310 0.02 -47.37 -30.15
N PRO A 311 -0.97 -47.82 -29.31
CA PRO A 311 -1.13 -47.94 -27.84
C PRO A 311 -1.36 -49.41 -27.34
N ALA A 312 -1.32 -49.63 -26.01
CA ALA A 312 -2.21 -50.53 -25.24
C ALA A 312 -2.12 -50.18 -23.74
#